data_AF-A0A1Y2HNV7-F1
#
_entry.id   AF-A0A1Y2HNV7-F1
#
_cell.length_a   1.000
_cell.length_b   1.000
_cell.length_c   1.000
_cell.angle_alpha   90.00
_cell.angle_beta   90.00
_cell.angle_gamma   90.00
#
_symmetry.space_group_name_H-M   'P 1'
#
loop_
_entity.id
_entity.type
_entity.pdbx_description
1 polymer ?
#
loop_
_entity_poly.entity_id
_entity_poly.type
_entity_poly.pdbx_seq_one_letter_code
_entity_poly.pdbx_strand_id
1 'polypeptide(L)'
;MGTTKWPQCTLMTFQVELSHHSYRRRPSSTGTQDTCPTLGPTSKAVQDPKKGTVVTSTFAFPDNYSDARWAIKQLSVTVDCVYDLVLPVGQTSSQSRSGSRISPSFSSALNLVDCINDTGLSDCRLQFQDGSTIAACKLVLAHASPFFMTMFKEPQWTAAAASGSAPEPIPFDSWSIKAFIPCLIHMYTGWVPYHGDLPRPDAITEVIVKNDVDPGKYSLTEWLEVLQLAEMIELSDLVKGVKRAMVGLLEE
;
A
#
# COMPACT_ATOMS: atom_id res chain seq x y z
N MET A 1 -12.30 -14.93 -21.58
CA MET A 1 -11.17 -15.02 -20.63
C MET A 1 -10.05 -14.13 -21.17
N GLY A 2 -9.92 -12.91 -20.67
CA GLY A 2 -8.81 -12.03 -21.03
C GLY A 2 -7.55 -12.45 -20.28
N THR A 3 -6.44 -12.66 -20.98
CA THR A 3 -5.15 -12.93 -20.33
C THR A 3 -4.60 -11.62 -19.80
N THR A 4 -4.67 -11.40 -18.49
CA THR A 4 -4.00 -10.28 -17.82
C THR A 4 -2.49 -10.40 -18.05
N LYS A 5 -1.91 -9.49 -18.82
CA LYS A 5 -0.45 -9.42 -19.01
C LYS A 5 0.16 -8.82 -17.75
N TRP A 6 1.04 -9.57 -17.11
CA TRP A 6 1.82 -9.07 -15.98
C TRP A 6 2.83 -8.02 -16.46
N PRO A 7 3.11 -6.98 -15.66
CA PRO A 7 4.13 -6.00 -16.00
C PRO A 7 5.49 -6.68 -16.18
N GLN A 8 6.22 -6.23 -17.19
CA GLN A 8 7.56 -6.73 -17.45
C GLN A 8 8.53 -5.98 -16.53
N CYS A 9 9.14 -6.69 -15.60
CA CYS A 9 10.25 -6.17 -14.82
C CYS A 9 11.44 -5.96 -15.76
N THR A 10 11.93 -4.72 -15.85
CA THR A 10 13.05 -4.35 -16.72
C THR A 10 14.36 -4.27 -15.95
N LEU A 11 14.30 -3.88 -14.67
CA LEU A 11 15.49 -3.74 -13.86
C LEU A 11 15.18 -4.08 -12.39
N MET A 12 15.98 -4.95 -11.80
CA MET A 12 15.96 -5.21 -10.37
C MET A 12 17.32 -4.82 -9.78
N THR A 13 17.32 -3.86 -8.86
CA THR A 13 18.53 -3.35 -8.20
C THR A 13 18.55 -3.80 -6.74
N PHE A 14 19.58 -4.55 -6.37
CA PHE A 14 19.88 -4.93 -5.00
C PHE A 14 20.93 -3.99 -4.44
N GLN A 15 20.67 -3.37 -3.30
CA GLN A 15 21.63 -2.53 -2.62
C GLN A 15 21.82 -3.02 -1.19
N VAL A 16 23.08 -3.20 -0.79
CA VAL A 16 23.45 -3.67 0.53
C VAL A 16 24.34 -2.64 1.19
N GLU A 17 23.99 -2.27 2.41
CA GLU A 17 24.82 -1.49 3.32
C GLU A 17 25.37 -2.40 4.42
N LEU A 18 26.69 -2.37 4.59
CA LEU A 18 27.41 -3.22 5.53
C LEU A 18 28.06 -2.35 6.61
N SER A 19 27.98 -2.82 7.85
CA SER A 19 28.83 -2.31 8.93
C SER A 19 29.78 -3.35 9.44
N HIS A 20 30.97 -2.87 9.77
CA HIS A 20 32.01 -3.64 10.40
C HIS A 20 31.84 -3.63 11.94
N HIS A 21 32.10 -4.75 12.60
CA HIS A 21 32.27 -4.82 14.05
C HIS A 21 33.61 -5.49 14.38
N SER A 22 34.60 -4.70 14.84
CA SER A 22 35.84 -5.28 15.37
C SER A 22 35.67 -5.67 16.84
N TYR A 23 35.97 -6.93 17.16
CA TYR A 23 35.92 -7.42 18.55
C TYR A 23 37.19 -7.06 19.36
N ARG A 24 38.26 -6.58 18.69
CA ARG A 24 39.50 -6.18 19.35
C ARG A 24 39.53 -4.67 19.63
N ARG A 25 38.85 -4.24 20.68
CA ARG A 25 39.27 -3.01 21.38
C ARG A 25 40.37 -3.37 22.37
N ARG A 26 41.64 -3.20 21.97
CA ARG A 26 42.64 -2.79 22.98
C ARG A 26 42.38 -1.31 23.21
N PRO A 27 42.08 -0.86 24.44
CA PRO A 27 41.97 0.56 24.73
C PRO A 27 43.33 1.20 24.45
N SER A 28 43.45 1.97 23.36
CA SER A 28 44.56 2.89 23.19
C SER A 28 44.29 4.10 24.09
N SER A 29 45.30 4.53 24.84
CA SER A 29 45.21 5.61 25.84
C SER A 29 45.10 7.02 25.23
N THR A 30 44.87 7.14 23.93
CA THR A 30 44.79 8.40 23.20
C THR A 30 43.41 8.48 22.55
N GLY A 31 42.55 9.33 23.13
CA GLY A 31 41.10 9.40 22.88
C GLY A 31 40.69 9.96 21.52
N THR A 32 41.12 9.34 20.42
CA THR A 32 40.58 9.59 19.09
C THR A 32 39.40 8.65 18.87
N GLN A 33 38.20 9.18 18.61
CA GLN A 33 37.05 8.35 18.24
C GLN A 33 37.34 7.66 16.91
N ASP A 34 37.69 6.38 16.96
CA ASP A 34 37.78 5.54 15.78
C ASP A 34 36.37 5.36 15.20
N THR A 35 36.07 6.10 14.15
CA THR A 35 34.88 5.88 13.33
C THR A 35 35.01 4.52 12.65
N CYS A 36 34.06 3.62 12.93
CA CYS A 36 34.06 2.30 12.33
C CYS A 36 34.02 2.42 10.79
N PRO A 37 34.89 1.73 10.04
CA PRO A 37 34.82 1.76 8.59
C PRO A 37 33.45 1.22 8.15
N THR A 38 32.70 2.08 7.46
CA THR A 38 31.43 1.70 6.85
C THR A 38 31.71 1.51 5.36
N LEU A 39 31.36 0.35 4.80
CA LEU A 39 31.34 0.24 3.36
C LEU A 39 30.09 0.97 2.88
N GLY A 40 30.30 1.93 1.99
CA GLY A 40 29.21 2.60 1.30
C GLY A 40 28.30 1.58 0.58
N PRO A 41 27.09 2.01 0.20
CA PRO A 41 26.12 1.13 -0.42
C PRO A 41 26.71 0.48 -1.68
N THR A 42 26.69 -0.85 -1.72
CA THR A 42 27.08 -1.61 -2.92
C THR A 42 25.82 -2.02 -3.65
N SER A 43 25.71 -1.69 -4.93
CA SER A 43 24.54 -2.02 -5.75
C SER A 43 24.87 -3.04 -6.84
N LYS A 44 23.89 -3.90 -7.13
CA LYS A 44 23.91 -4.84 -8.25
C LYS A 44 22.58 -4.81 -8.98
N ALA A 45 22.65 -4.61 -10.28
CA ALA A 45 21.50 -4.57 -11.18
C ALA A 45 21.35 -5.91 -11.91
N VAL A 46 20.10 -6.34 -12.07
CA VAL A 46 19.71 -7.49 -12.90
C VAL A 46 18.69 -7.00 -13.91
N GLN A 47 19.02 -7.13 -15.19
CA GLN A 47 18.16 -6.70 -16.29
C GLN A 47 17.20 -7.81 -16.69
N ASP A 48 15.97 -7.42 -17.04
CA ASP A 48 14.91 -8.26 -17.60
C ASP A 48 14.66 -9.60 -16.86
N PRO A 49 14.48 -9.59 -15.52
CA PRO A 49 14.21 -10.82 -14.79
C PRO A 49 12.85 -11.42 -15.22
N LYS A 50 12.86 -12.69 -15.63
CA LYS A 50 11.65 -13.40 -16.06
C LYS A 50 10.81 -13.82 -14.85
N LYS A 51 9.48 -13.79 -15.00
CA LYS A 51 8.54 -14.30 -13.99
C LYS A 51 8.91 -15.73 -13.58
N GLY A 52 8.94 -15.98 -12.26
CA GLY A 52 9.28 -17.29 -11.70
C GLY A 52 10.78 -17.60 -11.63
N THR A 53 11.65 -16.65 -11.99
CA THR A 53 13.11 -16.83 -11.89
C THR A 53 13.59 -16.48 -10.49
N VAL A 54 14.47 -17.33 -9.93
CA VAL A 54 15.22 -17.00 -8.71
C VAL A 54 16.47 -16.21 -9.12
N VAL A 55 16.56 -14.97 -8.65
CA VAL A 55 17.70 -14.09 -8.90
C VAL A 55 18.63 -14.13 -7.70
N THR A 56 19.87 -14.57 -7.92
CA THR A 56 20.92 -14.61 -6.88
C THR A 56 21.95 -13.52 -7.16
N SER A 57 22.19 -12.66 -6.18
CA SER A 57 23.20 -11.59 -6.25
C SER A 57 24.20 -11.75 -5.11
N THR A 58 25.48 -11.93 -5.46
CA THR A 58 26.56 -12.13 -4.48
C THR A 58 27.37 -10.84 -4.34
N PHE A 59 27.52 -10.33 -3.12
CA PHE A 59 28.36 -9.17 -2.84
C PHE A 59 29.73 -9.64 -2.35
N ALA A 60 30.80 -9.10 -2.93
CA ALA A 60 32.16 -9.40 -2.48
C ALA A 60 32.45 -8.59 -1.21
N PHE A 61 32.98 -9.27 -0.20
CA PHE A 61 33.51 -8.60 0.98
C PHE A 61 34.98 -8.25 0.73
N PRO A 62 35.47 -7.07 1.15
CA PRO A 62 36.89 -6.76 1.02
C PRO A 62 37.73 -7.72 1.86
N ASP A 63 38.70 -8.38 1.24
CA ASP A 63 39.60 -9.35 1.89
C ASP A 63 40.54 -8.71 2.93
N ASN A 64 40.56 -7.38 3.00
CA ASN A 64 41.44 -6.60 3.86
C ASN A 64 41.15 -6.79 5.37
N TYR A 65 40.10 -7.52 5.73
CA TYR A 65 39.71 -7.75 7.13
C TYR A 65 39.37 -9.23 7.38
N SER A 66 40.39 -10.09 7.40
CA SER A 66 40.24 -11.54 7.63
C SER A 66 39.55 -11.90 8.96
N ASP A 67 39.64 -11.02 9.97
CA ASP A 67 39.11 -11.24 11.32
C ASP A 67 37.82 -10.45 11.60
N ALA A 68 37.27 -9.77 10.58
CA ALA A 68 36.08 -8.95 10.73
C ALA A 68 34.80 -9.78 10.84
N ARG A 69 33.91 -9.34 11.75
CA ARG A 69 32.49 -9.69 11.66
C ARG A 69 31.76 -8.56 10.95
N TRP A 70 31.13 -8.88 9.83
CA TRP A 70 30.28 -7.97 9.07
C TRP A 70 28.83 -8.15 9.49
N ALA A 71 28.11 -7.05 9.65
CA ALA A 71 26.66 -7.04 9.84
C ALA A 71 26.01 -6.28 8.67
N ILE A 72 24.92 -6.82 8.15
CA ILE A 72 24.10 -6.11 7.16
C ILE A 72 23.27 -5.08 7.93
N LYS A 73 23.48 -3.79 7.64
CA LYS A 73 22.65 -2.71 8.19
C LYS A 73 21.34 -2.59 7.45
N GLN A 74 21.42 -2.64 6.12
CA GLN A 74 20.26 -2.45 5.26
C GLN A 74 20.43 -3.28 3.99
N LEU A 75 19.35 -3.95 3.60
CA LEU A 75 19.17 -4.56 2.29
C LEU A 75 17.97 -3.87 1.65
N SER A 76 18.17 -3.17 0.54
CA SER A 76 17.10 -2.60 -0.27
C SER A 76 17.03 -3.29 -1.62
N VAL A 77 15.81 -3.55 -2.07
CA VAL A 77 15.52 -4.10 -3.39
C VAL A 77 14.60 -3.13 -4.10
N THR A 78 15.06 -2.60 -5.23
CA THR A 78 14.28 -1.72 -6.11
C THR A 78 13.93 -2.49 -7.36
N VAL A 79 12.66 -2.48 -7.76
CA VAL A 79 12.16 -3.19 -8.93
C VAL A 79 11.52 -2.17 -9.86
N ASP A 80 12.17 -1.93 -10.99
CA ASP A 80 11.63 -1.10 -12.06
C ASP A 80 10.86 -2.00 -13.04
N CYS A 81 9.58 -1.70 -13.17
CA CYS A 81 8.68 -2.37 -14.08
C CYS A 81 8.23 -1.40 -15.17
N VAL A 82 8.19 -1.88 -16.42
CA VAL A 82 7.51 -1.17 -17.50
C VAL A 82 6.08 -1.67 -17.57
N TYR A 83 5.16 -0.73 -17.45
CA TYR A 83 3.75 -0.95 -17.68
C TYR A 83 3.42 -0.41 -19.08
N ASP A 84 2.99 -1.28 -19.98
CA ASP A 84 2.29 -0.86 -21.19
C ASP A 84 0.87 -0.41 -20.78
N LEU A 85 0.80 0.73 -20.11
CA LEU A 85 -0.45 1.42 -19.87
C LEU A 85 -0.89 2.00 -21.21
N VAL A 86 -1.70 1.23 -21.94
CA VAL A 86 -2.57 1.80 -22.98
C VAL A 86 -3.61 2.65 -22.26
N LEU A 87 -3.22 3.87 -21.89
CA LEU A 87 -4.16 4.86 -21.39
C LEU A 87 -5.12 5.17 -22.54
N PRO A 88 -6.45 5.12 -22.33
CA PRO A 88 -7.37 5.70 -23.29
C PRO A 88 -7.02 7.18 -23.42
N VAL A 89 -6.59 7.58 -24.61
CA VAL A 89 -6.24 8.96 -24.94
C VAL A 89 -7.50 9.81 -24.79
N GLY A 90 -7.58 10.55 -23.69
CA GLY A 90 -8.70 11.43 -23.42
C GLY A 90 -8.55 12.20 -22.12
N GLN A 91 -7.67 13.20 -22.10
CA GLN A 91 -7.98 14.59 -21.73
C GLN A 91 -6.74 15.34 -21.23
N THR A 92 -6.38 16.35 -22.02
CA THR A 92 -5.45 17.42 -21.71
C THR A 92 -6.08 18.41 -20.74
N SER A 93 -5.41 18.72 -19.63
CA SER A 93 -5.23 20.11 -19.19
C SER A 93 -4.15 20.23 -18.12
N SER A 94 -3.22 21.13 -18.40
CA SER A 94 -2.16 21.65 -17.55
C SER A 94 -2.67 22.31 -16.27
N GLN A 95 -2.01 22.06 -15.14
CA GLN A 95 -1.40 23.14 -14.34
C GLN A 95 -0.51 22.62 -13.21
N SER A 96 0.72 23.15 -13.22
CA SER A 96 1.72 23.02 -12.17
C SER A 96 1.49 24.07 -11.09
N ARG A 97 1.58 23.68 -9.81
CA ARG A 97 2.15 24.54 -8.76
C ARG A 97 2.63 23.73 -7.55
N SER A 98 3.88 24.00 -7.22
CA SER A 98 4.71 23.44 -6.16
C SER A 98 4.13 23.60 -4.76
N GLY A 99 4.09 22.49 -4.04
CA GLY A 99 3.94 22.39 -2.60
C GLY A 99 4.02 20.91 -2.24
N SER A 100 5.13 20.50 -1.61
CA SER A 100 5.43 19.13 -1.18
C SER A 100 4.19 18.40 -0.61
N ARG A 101 3.47 17.70 -1.47
CA ARG A 101 2.43 16.72 -1.14
C ARG A 101 2.87 15.43 -1.80
N ILE A 102 2.93 14.38 -0.99
CA ILE A 102 3.28 13.02 -1.36
C ILE A 102 2.46 12.65 -2.61
N SER A 103 3.15 12.25 -3.67
CA SER A 103 2.59 12.02 -4.98
C SER A 103 1.47 10.96 -4.94
N PRO A 104 0.31 11.18 -5.58
CA PRO A 104 -0.77 10.18 -5.72
C PRO A 104 -0.41 9.04 -6.69
N SER A 105 0.87 8.89 -7.07
CA SER A 105 1.34 8.03 -8.14
C SER A 105 1.51 6.56 -7.76
N PHE A 106 1.33 6.18 -6.49
CA PHE A 106 1.49 4.78 -6.07
C PHE A 106 0.34 3.89 -6.59
N SER A 107 -0.87 4.44 -6.74
CA SER A 107 -2.04 3.69 -7.24
C SER A 107 -2.07 3.53 -8.76
N SER A 108 -1.25 4.26 -9.52
CA SER A 108 -1.28 4.22 -10.99
C SER A 108 -0.35 3.16 -11.59
N ALA A 109 0.73 2.79 -10.88
CA ALA A 109 1.69 1.82 -11.38
C ALA A 109 1.23 0.38 -11.12
N LEU A 110 0.72 0.09 -9.93
CA LEU A 110 0.10 -1.19 -9.60
C LEU A 110 -1.40 -0.94 -9.57
N ASN A 111 -2.18 -1.63 -10.40
CA ASN A 111 -3.65 -1.54 -10.37
C ASN A 111 -4.17 -2.21 -9.08
N LEU A 112 -3.84 -1.62 -7.92
CA LEU A 112 -4.08 -2.18 -6.59
C LEU A 112 -5.56 -2.42 -6.33
N VAL A 113 -6.42 -1.74 -7.08
CA VAL A 113 -7.87 -1.94 -7.06
C VAL A 113 -8.25 -3.38 -7.42
N ASP A 114 -7.49 -4.05 -8.29
CA ASP A 114 -7.71 -5.45 -8.65
C ASP A 114 -7.45 -6.40 -7.46
N CYS A 115 -6.76 -5.95 -6.42
CA CYS A 115 -6.54 -6.75 -5.21
C CYS A 115 -7.81 -6.84 -4.33
N ILE A 116 -8.81 -5.98 -4.55
CA ILE A 116 -10.04 -6.00 -3.73
C ILE A 116 -10.78 -7.30 -4.02
N ASN A 117 -11.13 -8.04 -2.95
CA ASN A 117 -11.77 -9.37 -3.02
C ASN A 117 -10.99 -10.48 -3.74
N ASP A 118 -9.77 -10.22 -4.23
CA ASP A 118 -8.89 -11.27 -4.72
C ASP A 118 -8.23 -11.98 -3.53
N THR A 119 -8.63 -13.24 -3.29
CA THR A 119 -8.09 -14.06 -2.19
C THR A 119 -6.61 -14.43 -2.34
N GLY A 120 -6.04 -14.33 -3.54
CA GLY A 120 -4.63 -14.56 -3.80
C GLY A 120 -3.74 -13.34 -3.55
N LEU A 121 -4.32 -12.14 -3.54
CA LEU A 121 -3.62 -10.86 -3.35
C LEU A 121 -3.96 -10.17 -2.03
N SER A 122 -5.12 -10.45 -1.45
CA SER A 122 -5.57 -9.93 -0.17
C SER A 122 -4.91 -10.66 1.00
N ASP A 123 -4.39 -9.91 1.97
CA ASP A 123 -3.75 -10.41 3.19
C ASP A 123 -4.58 -10.14 4.46
N CYS A 124 -5.77 -9.53 4.32
CA CYS A 124 -6.79 -9.47 5.36
C CYS A 124 -8.20 -9.68 4.82
N ARG A 125 -9.10 -10.06 5.72
CA ARG A 125 -10.55 -10.07 5.52
C ARG A 125 -11.17 -9.24 6.62
N LEU A 126 -12.08 -8.34 6.26
CA LEU A 126 -12.84 -7.51 7.20
C LEU A 126 -14.26 -8.05 7.23
N GLN A 127 -14.85 -8.23 8.41
CA GLN A 127 -16.23 -8.66 8.61
C GLN A 127 -17.04 -7.52 9.21
N PHE A 128 -18.23 -7.27 8.69
CA PHE A 128 -19.09 -6.15 9.09
C PHE A 128 -20.30 -6.61 9.90
N GLN A 129 -21.06 -5.64 10.40
CA GLN A 129 -22.22 -5.86 11.28
C GLN A 129 -23.25 -6.85 10.71
N ASP A 130 -23.49 -6.83 9.40
CA ASP A 130 -24.44 -7.71 8.69
C ASP A 130 -23.86 -9.10 8.35
N GLY A 131 -22.64 -9.39 8.79
CA GLY A 131 -21.90 -10.62 8.50
C GLY A 131 -21.26 -10.65 7.12
N SER A 132 -21.42 -9.59 6.30
CA SER A 132 -20.71 -9.46 5.04
C SER A 132 -19.19 -9.40 5.27
N THR A 133 -18.43 -9.83 4.25
CA THR A 133 -16.96 -9.81 4.32
C THR A 133 -16.35 -9.23 3.06
N ILE A 134 -15.28 -8.46 3.24
CA ILE A 134 -14.46 -7.91 2.15
C ILE A 134 -13.02 -8.38 2.36
N ALA A 135 -12.39 -8.94 1.32
CA ALA A 135 -10.96 -9.20 1.33
C ALA A 135 -10.22 -7.95 0.81
N ALA A 136 -9.16 -7.54 1.50
CA ALA A 136 -8.42 -6.33 1.20
C ALA A 136 -6.92 -6.50 1.49
N CYS A 137 -6.14 -5.50 1.12
CA CYS A 137 -4.70 -5.44 1.35
C CYS A 137 -4.38 -4.50 2.53
N LYS A 138 -3.81 -5.04 3.61
CA LYS A 138 -3.37 -4.30 4.80
C LYS A 138 -2.44 -3.15 4.44
N LEU A 139 -1.54 -3.35 3.47
CA LEU A 139 -0.62 -2.30 3.02
C LEU A 139 -1.37 -1.09 2.45
N VAL A 140 -2.40 -1.32 1.61
CA VAL A 140 -3.20 -0.24 1.01
C VAL A 140 -3.99 0.49 2.08
N LEU A 141 -4.66 -0.27 2.95
CA LEU A 141 -5.44 0.27 4.05
C LEU A 141 -4.56 1.10 5.02
N ALA A 142 -3.40 0.57 5.42
CA ALA A 142 -2.45 1.26 6.29
C ALA A 142 -1.88 2.52 5.64
N HIS A 143 -1.57 2.47 4.35
CA HIS A 143 -1.05 3.62 3.62
C HIS A 143 -2.08 4.77 3.56
N ALA A 144 -3.35 4.44 3.35
CA ALA A 144 -4.39 5.44 3.21
C ALA A 144 -4.97 5.95 4.54
N SER A 145 -4.88 5.17 5.62
CA SER A 145 -5.53 5.46 6.90
C SER A 145 -4.57 5.26 8.10
N PRO A 146 -4.31 6.31 8.89
CA PRO A 146 -3.57 6.20 10.16
C PRO A 146 -4.18 5.21 11.16
N PHE A 147 -5.52 5.09 11.16
CA PHE A 147 -6.23 4.11 11.97
C PHE A 147 -5.77 2.69 11.64
N PHE A 148 -5.80 2.30 10.36
CA PHE A 148 -5.36 0.98 9.93
C PHE A 148 -3.85 0.77 10.08
N MET A 149 -3.05 1.81 9.85
CA MET A 149 -1.60 1.76 10.12
C MET A 149 -1.29 1.44 11.59
N THR A 150 -2.07 1.99 12.52
CA THR A 150 -1.92 1.72 13.95
C THR A 150 -2.46 0.34 14.30
N MET A 151 -3.67 0.01 13.82
CA MET A 151 -4.31 -1.28 14.04
C MET A 151 -3.42 -2.45 13.59
N PHE A 152 -2.85 -2.40 12.39
CA PHE A 152 -2.03 -3.50 11.86
C PHE A 152 -0.61 -3.58 12.45
N LYS A 153 -0.25 -2.73 13.42
CA LYS A 153 0.96 -2.93 14.22
C LYS A 153 0.72 -3.83 15.44
N GLU A 154 -0.54 -4.03 15.82
CA GLU A 154 -0.86 -4.86 16.98
C GLU A 154 -0.64 -6.36 16.68
N PRO A 155 -0.09 -7.14 17.64
CA PRO A 155 0.22 -8.56 17.43
C PRO A 155 -0.98 -9.41 16.98
N GLN A 156 -2.16 -9.11 17.52
CA GLN A 156 -3.40 -9.83 17.23
C GLN A 156 -3.84 -9.72 15.76
N TRP A 157 -3.44 -8.66 15.06
CA TRP A 157 -3.80 -8.41 13.66
C TRP A 157 -2.65 -8.72 12.68
N THR A 158 -1.47 -9.07 13.19
CA THR A 158 -0.29 -9.44 12.38
C THR A 158 -0.04 -10.95 12.35
N ALA A 159 -0.48 -11.70 13.37
CA ALA A 159 -0.14 -13.12 13.57
C ALA A 159 -0.76 -14.13 12.58
N ALA A 160 -1.54 -13.69 11.59
CA ALA A 160 -2.45 -14.54 10.83
C ALA A 160 -1.84 -15.46 9.75
N ALA A 161 -0.51 -15.55 9.60
CA ALA A 161 0.12 -16.31 8.50
C ALA A 161 0.97 -17.52 8.93
N ALA A 162 1.21 -17.73 10.24
CA ALA A 162 2.15 -18.76 10.70
C ALA A 162 1.60 -20.19 10.61
N SER A 163 0.28 -20.38 10.52
CA SER A 163 -0.38 -21.70 10.61
C SER A 163 -0.86 -22.29 9.28
N GLY A 164 -0.65 -21.61 8.14
CA GLY A 164 -1.15 -22.07 6.84
C GLY A 164 -2.69 -22.09 6.71
N SER A 165 -3.41 -21.63 7.73
CA SER A 165 -4.86 -21.40 7.69
C SER A 165 -5.15 -20.04 7.05
N ALA A 166 -6.29 -19.92 6.37
CA ALA A 166 -6.77 -18.64 5.88
C ALA A 166 -6.86 -17.63 7.05
N PRO A 167 -6.52 -16.34 6.82
CA PRO A 167 -6.65 -15.31 7.86
C PRO A 167 -8.08 -15.27 8.39
N GLU A 168 -8.22 -15.29 9.72
CA GLU A 168 -9.51 -15.08 10.37
C GLU A 168 -10.02 -13.66 10.02
N PRO A 169 -11.32 -13.50 9.69
CA PRO A 169 -11.89 -12.18 9.45
C PRO A 169 -11.75 -11.28 10.67
N ILE A 170 -11.33 -10.04 10.44
CA ILE A 170 -11.24 -8.98 11.45
C ILE A 170 -12.66 -8.43 11.67
N PRO A 171 -13.27 -8.61 12.84
CA PRO A 171 -14.64 -8.19 13.09
C PRO A 171 -14.74 -6.67 13.32
N PHE A 172 -15.68 -6.04 12.64
CA PHE A 172 -16.11 -4.65 12.85
C PHE A 172 -17.62 -4.63 13.10
N ASP A 173 -18.01 -5.00 14.32
CA ASP A 173 -19.41 -5.23 14.70
C ASP A 173 -20.30 -3.97 14.63
N SER A 174 -19.69 -2.78 14.65
CA SER A 174 -20.38 -1.49 14.60
C SER A 174 -20.34 -0.83 13.22
N TRP A 175 -19.68 -1.44 12.23
CA TRP A 175 -19.51 -0.82 10.91
C TRP A 175 -20.51 -1.40 9.93
N SER A 176 -21.27 -0.51 9.29
CA SER A 176 -22.10 -0.84 8.13
C SER A 176 -21.21 -1.01 6.89
N ILE A 177 -21.42 -2.09 6.13
CA ILE A 177 -20.71 -2.27 4.85
C ILE A 177 -21.02 -1.14 3.87
N LYS A 178 -22.23 -0.56 3.93
CA LYS A 178 -22.60 0.61 3.12
C LYS A 178 -21.73 1.82 3.44
N ALA A 179 -21.43 2.05 4.71
CA ALA A 179 -20.54 3.14 5.10
C ALA A 179 -19.09 2.87 4.68
N PHE A 180 -18.66 1.60 4.77
CA PHE A 180 -17.27 1.22 4.50
C PHE A 180 -16.91 1.20 3.03
N ILE A 181 -17.80 0.83 2.10
CA ILE A 181 -17.50 0.75 0.67
C ILE A 181 -16.96 2.09 0.09
N PRO A 182 -17.58 3.25 0.33
CA PRO A 182 -17.01 4.54 -0.08
C PRO A 182 -15.62 4.81 0.51
N CYS A 183 -15.41 4.43 1.77
CA CYS A 183 -14.10 4.53 2.42
C CYS A 183 -13.05 3.65 1.74
N LEU A 184 -13.41 2.41 1.43
CA LEU A 184 -12.55 1.46 0.72
C LEU A 184 -12.19 1.98 -0.67
N ILE A 185 -13.18 2.43 -1.44
CA ILE A 185 -12.96 2.99 -2.78
C ILE A 185 -12.01 4.18 -2.70
N HIS A 186 -12.20 5.08 -1.72
CA HIS A 186 -11.29 6.21 -1.49
C HIS A 186 -9.86 5.74 -1.17
N MET A 187 -9.67 4.75 -0.29
CA MET A 187 -8.35 4.25 0.06
C MET A 187 -7.59 3.66 -1.13
N TYR A 188 -8.30 3.04 -2.08
CA TYR A 188 -7.68 2.42 -3.26
C TYR A 188 -7.48 3.39 -4.43
N THR A 189 -8.42 4.31 -4.65
CA THR A 189 -8.47 5.15 -5.87
C THR A 189 -8.25 6.63 -5.61
N GLY A 190 -8.30 7.07 -4.35
CA GLY A 190 -8.38 8.49 -4.00
C GLY A 190 -9.71 9.15 -4.41
N TRP A 191 -10.72 8.38 -4.84
CA TRP A 191 -12.02 8.93 -5.24
C TRP A 191 -12.68 9.69 -4.10
N VAL A 192 -13.33 10.79 -4.45
CA VAL A 192 -14.07 11.65 -3.54
C VAL A 192 -15.38 12.03 -4.23
N PRO A 193 -16.55 11.95 -3.56
CA PRO A 193 -17.87 12.10 -4.20
C PRO A 193 -18.07 13.38 -5.02
N TYR A 194 -17.44 14.49 -4.61
CA TYR A 194 -17.56 15.78 -5.29
C TYR A 194 -16.65 15.93 -6.53
N HIS A 195 -15.63 15.08 -6.68
CA HIS A 195 -14.61 15.22 -7.72
C HIS A 195 -14.96 14.54 -9.06
N GLY A 196 -16.10 13.86 -9.15
CA GLY A 196 -16.59 13.23 -10.38
C GLY A 196 -17.24 11.87 -10.14
N ASP A 197 -17.47 11.16 -11.23
CA ASP A 197 -18.12 9.86 -11.23
C ASP A 197 -17.34 8.81 -10.42
N LEU A 198 -18.09 7.88 -9.84
CA LEU A 198 -17.53 6.72 -9.16
C LEU A 198 -16.65 5.92 -10.13
N PRO A 199 -15.39 5.60 -9.79
CA PRO A 199 -14.55 4.77 -10.63
C PRO A 199 -15.21 3.41 -10.85
N ARG A 200 -15.19 2.93 -12.10
CA ARG A 200 -15.80 1.64 -12.50
C ARG A 200 -14.81 0.57 -12.97
N PRO A 201 -13.71 0.30 -12.25
CA PRO A 201 -12.99 -0.95 -12.47
C PRO A 201 -13.87 -2.13 -12.02
N ASP A 202 -13.65 -3.29 -12.65
CA ASP A 202 -14.47 -4.49 -12.44
C ASP A 202 -14.53 -4.89 -10.96
N ALA A 203 -13.42 -4.83 -10.24
CA ALA A 203 -13.35 -5.17 -8.82
C ALA A 203 -14.22 -4.28 -7.92
N ILE A 204 -14.26 -2.96 -8.18
CA ILE A 204 -15.13 -2.03 -7.44
C ILE A 204 -16.59 -2.30 -7.78
N THR A 205 -16.88 -2.53 -9.07
CA THR A 205 -18.24 -2.83 -9.54
C THR A 205 -18.76 -4.11 -8.92
N GLU A 206 -17.93 -5.15 -8.80
CA GLU A 206 -18.28 -6.40 -8.14
C GLU A 206 -18.61 -6.17 -6.65
N VAL A 207 -17.80 -5.38 -5.93
CA VAL A 207 -18.06 -5.04 -4.52
C VAL A 207 -19.38 -4.30 -4.37
N ILE A 208 -19.67 -3.34 -5.24
CA ILE A 208 -20.93 -2.58 -5.24
C ILE A 208 -22.12 -3.48 -5.48
N VAL A 209 -22.09 -4.28 -6.56
CA VAL A 209 -23.20 -5.16 -6.95
C VAL A 209 -23.44 -6.25 -5.90
N LYS A 210 -22.37 -6.87 -5.38
CA LYS A 210 -22.45 -7.95 -4.41
C LYS A 210 -23.09 -7.51 -3.08
N ASN A 211 -22.88 -6.25 -2.69
CA ASN A 211 -23.36 -5.72 -1.42
C ASN A 211 -24.59 -4.81 -1.57
N ASP A 212 -25.12 -4.66 -2.79
CA ASP A 212 -26.26 -3.78 -3.10
C ASP A 212 -26.04 -2.33 -2.61
N VAL A 213 -24.85 -1.79 -2.95
CA VAL A 213 -24.39 -0.49 -2.45
C VAL A 213 -24.07 0.44 -3.61
N ASP A 214 -24.88 1.48 -3.82
CA ASP A 214 -24.66 2.49 -4.85
C ASP A 214 -24.40 3.88 -4.24
N PRO A 215 -23.13 4.28 -4.03
CA PRO A 215 -22.77 5.59 -3.47
C PRO A 215 -23.36 6.78 -4.25
N GLY A 216 -23.69 6.60 -5.54
CA GLY A 216 -24.30 7.65 -6.35
C GLY A 216 -25.77 7.93 -6.00
N LYS A 217 -26.40 7.08 -5.19
CA LYS A 217 -27.82 7.20 -4.79
C LYS A 217 -28.01 7.34 -3.28
N TYR A 218 -26.94 7.62 -2.54
CA TYR A 218 -26.99 7.72 -1.10
C TYR A 218 -27.88 8.88 -0.64
N SER A 219 -28.76 8.58 0.30
CA SER A 219 -29.50 9.55 1.09
C SER A 219 -28.58 10.33 2.04
N LEU A 220 -29.10 11.44 2.60
CA LEU A 220 -28.38 12.21 3.62
C LEU A 220 -27.95 11.36 4.82
N THR A 221 -28.81 10.42 5.24
CA THR A 221 -28.52 9.50 6.35
C THR A 221 -27.37 8.56 6.02
N GLU A 222 -27.35 7.98 4.82
CA GLU A 222 -26.26 7.10 4.39
C GLU A 222 -24.93 7.86 4.27
N TRP A 223 -24.95 9.10 3.76
CA TRP A 223 -23.76 9.95 3.77
C TRP A 223 -23.28 10.31 5.17
N LEU A 224 -24.19 10.48 6.14
CA LEU A 224 -23.81 10.73 7.52
C LEU A 224 -23.08 9.53 8.14
N GLU A 225 -23.52 8.30 7.84
CA GLU A 225 -22.81 7.09 8.27
C GLU A 225 -21.41 7.01 7.65
N VAL A 226 -21.28 7.31 6.34
CA VAL A 226 -19.97 7.39 5.68
C VAL A 226 -19.10 8.45 6.33
N LEU A 227 -19.65 9.62 6.65
CA LEU A 227 -18.93 10.72 7.27
C LEU A 227 -18.37 10.31 8.64
N GLN A 228 -19.21 9.74 9.50
CA GLN A 228 -18.82 9.28 10.83
C GLN A 228 -17.71 8.23 10.75
N LEU A 229 -17.85 7.26 9.85
CA LEU A 229 -16.84 6.24 9.64
C LEU A 229 -15.54 6.85 9.12
N ALA A 230 -15.60 7.68 8.08
CA ALA A 230 -14.43 8.33 7.47
C ALA A 230 -13.67 9.24 8.47
N GLU A 231 -14.38 9.93 9.36
CA GLU A 231 -13.75 10.70 10.45
C GLU A 231 -13.03 9.77 11.43
N MET A 232 -13.67 8.66 11.82
CA MET A 232 -13.09 7.68 12.75
C MET A 232 -11.87 6.94 12.17
N ILE A 233 -11.85 6.63 10.87
CA ILE A 233 -10.68 6.04 10.20
C ILE A 233 -9.74 7.09 9.58
N GLU A 234 -9.93 8.37 9.94
CA GLU A 234 -9.04 9.49 9.62
C GLU A 234 -8.84 9.81 8.12
N LEU A 235 -9.85 9.55 7.28
CA LEU A 235 -9.84 9.85 5.83
C LEU A 235 -10.23 11.30 5.54
N SER A 236 -9.33 12.24 5.87
CA SER A 236 -9.60 13.68 5.85
C SER A 236 -10.13 14.24 4.52
N ASP A 237 -9.68 13.73 3.38
CA ASP A 237 -10.13 14.23 2.07
C ASP A 237 -11.50 13.67 1.68
N LEU A 238 -11.79 12.41 2.03
CA LEU A 238 -13.13 11.85 1.91
C LEU A 238 -14.13 12.61 2.80
N VAL A 239 -13.76 12.93 4.05
CA VAL A 239 -14.58 13.72 4.98
C VAL A 239 -15.02 15.05 4.36
N LYS A 240 -14.10 15.78 3.72
CA LYS A 240 -14.43 17.03 3.01
C LYS A 240 -15.37 16.78 1.82
N GLY A 241 -15.13 15.71 1.07
CA GLY A 241 -15.95 15.31 -0.06
C GLY A 241 -17.39 14.98 0.32
N VAL A 242 -17.56 14.17 1.37
CA VAL A 242 -18.86 13.78 1.90
C VAL A 242 -19.61 14.99 2.41
N LYS A 243 -18.97 15.88 3.18
CA LYS A 243 -19.60 17.14 3.63
C LYS A 243 -20.13 17.97 2.47
N ARG A 244 -19.38 18.05 1.36
CA ARG A 244 -19.84 18.75 0.14
C ARG A 244 -20.99 18.05 -0.55
N ALA A 245 -20.94 16.73 -0.67
CA ALA A 245 -22.04 15.94 -1.24
C ALA A 245 -23.33 16.11 -0.43
N MET A 246 -23.23 16.09 0.91
CA MET A 246 -24.36 16.33 1.80
C MET A 246 -24.96 17.73 1.65
N VAL A 247 -24.14 18.77 1.48
CA VAL A 247 -24.63 20.13 1.21
C VAL A 247 -25.36 20.19 -0.13
N GLY A 248 -24.83 19.53 -1.18
CA GLY A 248 -25.50 19.45 -2.47
C GLY A 248 -26.91 18.85 -2.38
N LEU A 249 -27.10 17.81 -1.57
CA LEU A 249 -28.42 17.20 -1.33
C LEU A 249 -29.40 18.08 -0.55
N LEU A 250 -28.93 19.14 0.13
CA LEU A 250 -29.79 20.09 0.85
C LEU A 250 -30.21 21.28 -0.02
N GLU A 251 -29.52 21.50 -1.14
CA GLU A 251 -29.79 22.59 -2.09
C GLU A 251 -30.78 22.18 -3.20
N GLU A 252 -31.06 20.87 -3.33
CA GLU A 252 -32.06 20.28 -4.23
C GLU A 252 -33.47 20.25 -3.62
#